data_AF-A0A7Z9H5M5-F1
#
_entry.id   AF-A0A7Z9H5M5-F1
#
_cell.length_a   1.000
_cell.length_b   1.000
_cell.length_c   1.000
_cell.angle_alpha   90.00
_cell.angle_beta   90.00
_cell.angle_gamma   90.00
#
_symmetry.space_group_name_H-M   'P 1'
#
loop_
_entity.id
_entity.type
_entity.pdbx_description
1 polymer ?
#
loop_
_entity_poly.entity_id
_entity_poly.type
_entity_poly.pdbx_seq_one_letter_code
_entity_poly.pdbx_strand_id
1 'polypeptide(L)'
;MKRTMLALALTLPLALLSGSDQEETRQETPASSEDTFRPATILYTIHNVGYIEPCGCTEGQSGGISRRADLILRELTKKRGWPTTALELGDMVRRSRQQSKVKFEIMLAAMKDMGYRVMGLGPQELRFGA
;
A
#
# COMPACT_ATOMS: atom_id res chain seq x y z
N MET A 1 -51.50 -45.26 -33.82
CA MET A 1 -52.28 -44.06 -33.48
C MET A 1 -51.82 -42.92 -34.38
N LYS A 2 -52.76 -42.34 -35.14
CA LYS A 2 -52.56 -41.24 -36.09
C LYS A 2 -52.26 -39.92 -35.37
N ARG A 3 -51.40 -39.06 -35.94
CA ARG A 3 -51.59 -37.60 -36.15
C ARG A 3 -50.31 -36.97 -36.74
N THR A 4 -50.27 -36.70 -38.05
CA THR A 4 -50.40 -35.37 -38.72
C THR A 4 -49.31 -34.36 -38.32
N MET A 5 -48.28 -34.16 -39.17
CA MET A 5 -48.13 -33.11 -40.21
C MET A 5 -47.78 -31.72 -39.67
N LEU A 6 -46.62 -31.17 -40.06
CA LEU A 6 -46.52 -29.86 -40.75
C LEU A 6 -45.08 -29.63 -41.26
N ALA A 7 -44.93 -29.49 -42.58
CA ALA A 7 -43.86 -28.69 -43.18
C ALA A 7 -44.19 -27.20 -42.98
N LEU A 8 -43.21 -26.28 -43.07
CA LEU A 8 -43.25 -25.11 -43.97
C LEU A 8 -42.19 -24.03 -43.60
N ALA A 9 -41.49 -23.61 -44.66
CA ALA A 9 -40.91 -22.30 -44.97
C ALA A 9 -39.81 -21.67 -44.08
N LEU A 10 -38.61 -21.76 -44.64
CA LEU A 10 -37.62 -20.71 -44.74
C LEU A 10 -38.23 -19.38 -45.24
N THR A 11 -38.25 -18.33 -44.41
CA THR A 11 -38.44 -16.94 -44.85
C THR A 11 -37.57 -15.99 -44.04
N LEU A 12 -36.51 -15.50 -44.71
CA LEU A 12 -35.66 -14.38 -44.32
C LEU A 12 -36.43 -13.06 -44.54
N PRO A 13 -36.47 -12.11 -43.60
CA PRO A 13 -36.79 -10.73 -43.95
C PRO A 13 -35.50 -9.94 -44.12
N LEU A 14 -35.16 -9.72 -45.38
CA LEU A 14 -34.41 -8.57 -45.85
C LEU A 14 -35.38 -7.38 -45.89
N ALA A 15 -35.18 -6.38 -45.04
CA ALA A 15 -35.87 -5.10 -45.14
C ALA A 15 -34.87 -3.95 -44.89
N LEU A 16 -34.83 -3.07 -45.88
CA LEU A 16 -33.97 -1.91 -46.07
C LEU A 16 -34.53 -0.63 -45.40
N LEU A 17 -33.66 0.41 -45.36
CA LEU A 17 -33.88 1.86 -45.12
C LEU A 17 -34.04 2.26 -43.64
N SER A 18 -33.41 3.33 -43.12
CA SER A 18 -32.95 4.58 -43.73
C SER A 18 -31.66 5.11 -43.09
N GLY A 19 -30.91 5.91 -43.85
CA GLY A 19 -29.85 6.78 -43.32
C GLY A 19 -30.37 8.01 -42.58
N SER A 20 -29.42 8.89 -42.21
CA SER A 20 -29.42 10.07 -41.32
C SER A 20 -29.45 9.69 -39.84
N ASP A 21 -28.42 9.90 -39.01
CA ASP A 21 -27.35 10.90 -39.03
C ASP A 21 -26.06 10.28 -38.47
N GLN A 22 -24.92 10.54 -39.12
CA GLN A 22 -23.63 10.30 -38.48
C GLN A 22 -23.47 11.36 -37.39
N GLU A 23 -23.93 11.03 -36.19
CA GLU A 23 -23.59 11.77 -34.99
C GLU A 23 -22.10 11.55 -34.75
N GLU A 24 -21.32 12.46 -35.32
CA GLU A 24 -19.88 12.60 -35.10
C GLU A 24 -19.68 12.74 -33.60
N THR A 25 -19.40 11.62 -32.95
CA THR A 25 -19.03 11.55 -31.55
C THR A 25 -17.74 12.36 -31.43
N ARG A 26 -17.87 13.65 -31.09
CA ARG A 26 -16.78 14.43 -30.54
C ARG A 26 -16.29 13.64 -29.34
N GLN A 27 -15.16 12.95 -29.53
CA GLN A 27 -14.35 12.52 -28.41
C GLN A 27 -13.99 13.80 -27.68
N GLU A 28 -14.66 14.04 -26.55
CA GLU A 28 -14.18 14.98 -25.56
C GLU A 28 -12.79 14.49 -25.17
N THR A 29 -11.77 15.19 -25.68
CA THR A 29 -10.43 15.16 -25.11
C THR A 29 -10.61 15.34 -23.60
N PRO A 30 -10.23 14.38 -22.74
CA PRO A 30 -10.42 14.54 -21.32
C PRO A 30 -9.70 15.82 -20.94
N ALA A 31 -10.46 16.73 -20.34
CA ALA A 31 -9.96 18.01 -19.84
C ALA A 31 -8.62 17.76 -19.17
N SER A 32 -7.58 18.45 -19.65
CA SER A 32 -6.23 18.39 -19.12
C SER A 32 -6.30 18.34 -17.61
N SER A 33 -5.81 17.25 -17.02
CA SER A 33 -5.81 17.08 -15.58
C SER A 33 -5.09 18.28 -14.96
N GLU A 34 -5.85 19.15 -14.32
CA GLU A 34 -5.31 20.24 -13.50
C GLU A 34 -4.23 19.63 -12.60
N ASP A 35 -2.96 20.03 -12.81
CA ASP A 35 -1.81 19.59 -12.03
C ASP A 35 -1.93 20.18 -10.62
N THR A 36 -2.81 19.57 -9.85
CA THR A 36 -3.12 19.95 -8.49
C THR A 36 -2.06 19.31 -7.60
N PHE A 37 -1.15 20.14 -7.10
CA PHE A 37 -0.12 19.72 -6.15
C PHE A 37 -0.74 18.99 -4.95
N ARG A 38 -0.39 17.70 -4.79
CA ARG A 38 -0.80 16.88 -3.64
C ARG A 38 0.41 16.66 -2.74
N PRO A 39 0.49 17.30 -1.56
CA PRO A 39 1.61 17.09 -0.66
C PRO A 39 1.61 15.65 -0.14
N ALA A 40 2.77 15.02 -0.10
CA ALA A 40 3.00 13.70 0.49
C ALA A 40 3.96 13.83 1.67
N THR A 41 3.70 13.09 2.75
CA THR A 41 4.60 13.03 3.91
C THR A 41 5.32 11.69 3.91
N ILE A 42 6.66 11.73 3.92
CA ILE A 42 7.50 10.54 4.02
C ILE A 42 8.25 10.59 5.36
N LEU A 43 8.01 9.59 6.21
CA LEU A 43 8.82 9.34 7.39
C LEU A 43 9.81 8.23 7.06
N TYR A 44 11.05 8.38 7.50
CA TYR A 44 12.03 7.31 7.38
C TYR A 44 12.72 7.04 8.71
N THR A 45 13.10 5.78 8.92
CA THR A 45 13.89 5.33 10.07
C THR A 45 15.07 4.50 9.59
N ILE A 46 16.13 4.51 10.38
CA ILE A 46 17.39 3.82 10.08
C ILE A 46 18.12 3.50 11.38
N HIS A 47 18.93 2.44 11.40
CA HIS A 47 19.84 2.13 12.52
C HIS A 47 19.14 2.02 13.88
N ASN A 48 18.00 1.34 13.90
CA ASN A 48 17.24 1.13 15.14
C ASN A 48 17.98 0.24 16.14
N VAL A 49 18.90 -0.62 15.66
CA VAL A 49 19.81 -1.47 16.44
C VAL A 49 19.18 -2.24 17.62
N GLY A 50 17.88 -2.53 17.54
CA GLY A 50 17.12 -3.30 18.53
C GLY A 50 16.61 -2.49 19.73
N TYR A 51 16.47 -1.17 19.62
CA TYR A 51 15.82 -0.32 20.62
C TYR A 51 14.29 -0.32 20.46
N ILE A 52 13.66 -1.30 21.12
CA ILE A 52 12.19 -1.46 21.14
C ILE A 52 11.58 -0.53 22.20
N GLU A 53 12.17 -0.51 23.39
CA GLU A 53 11.79 0.34 24.53
C GLU A 53 13.04 1.06 25.05
N PRO A 54 12.90 2.22 25.71
CA PRO A 54 14.00 2.86 26.42
C PRO A 54 14.50 2.00 27.58
N CYS A 55 15.73 2.23 28.04
CA CYS A 55 16.33 1.40 29.10
C CYS A 55 15.71 1.64 30.49
N GLY A 56 15.03 2.77 30.68
CA GLY A 56 14.40 3.12 31.96
C GLY A 56 15.38 3.49 33.09
N CYS A 57 16.70 3.45 32.85
CA CYS A 57 17.71 3.67 33.89
C CYS A 57 18.02 5.14 34.20
N THR A 58 17.58 6.09 33.36
CA THR A 58 17.80 7.53 33.56
C THR A 58 16.56 8.33 33.23
N GLU A 59 16.42 9.53 33.78
CA GLU A 59 15.42 10.50 33.32
C GLU A 59 15.69 10.93 31.86
N GLY A 60 14.67 11.44 31.18
CA GLY A 60 14.80 11.96 29.81
C GLY A 60 14.98 10.90 28.71
N GLN A 61 14.56 9.64 28.95
CA GLN A 61 14.64 8.58 27.94
C GLN A 61 13.98 8.98 26.61
N SER A 62 14.65 8.76 25.49
CA SER A 62 14.15 9.05 24.13
C SER A 62 13.93 7.77 23.30
N GLY A 63 13.14 7.86 22.23
CA GLY A 63 12.90 6.75 21.30
C GLY A 63 11.97 5.63 21.79
N GLY A 64 12.13 4.43 21.24
CA GLY A 64 11.20 3.32 21.45
C GLY A 64 10.04 3.33 20.43
N ILE A 65 9.60 2.13 20.10
CA ILE A 65 8.66 1.85 19.01
C ILE A 65 7.26 2.36 19.35
N SER A 66 6.83 2.25 20.61
CA SER A 66 5.53 2.73 21.07
C SER A 66 5.35 4.23 20.83
N ARG A 67 6.38 5.05 21.11
CA ARG A 67 6.36 6.50 20.83
C ARG A 67 6.38 6.81 19.33
N ARG A 68 7.08 6.00 18.55
CA ARG A 68 7.08 6.12 17.08
C ARG A 68 5.69 5.82 16.50
N ALA A 69 5.03 4.77 17.00
CA ALA A 69 3.68 4.42 16.60
C ALA A 69 2.70 5.56 16.92
N ASP A 70 2.83 6.17 18.09
CA ASP A 70 2.01 7.33 18.48
C ASP A 70 2.19 8.52 17.52
N LEU A 71 3.45 8.85 17.18
CA LEU A 71 3.75 9.90 16.20
C LEU A 71 3.05 9.61 14.85
N ILE A 72 3.23 8.40 14.30
CA ILE A 72 2.71 8.05 12.98
C ILE A 72 1.18 7.96 12.99
N LEU A 73 0.62 7.14 13.88
CA LEU A 73 -0.79 6.77 13.86
C LEU A 73 -1.68 7.86 14.45
N ARG A 74 -1.24 8.53 15.53
CA ARG A 74 -2.05 9.55 16.21
C ARG A 74 -1.75 10.95 15.70
N GLU A 75 -0.50 11.39 15.78
CA GLU A 75 -0.17 12.80 15.52
C GLU A 75 -0.18 13.14 14.02
N LEU A 76 0.52 12.36 13.19
CA LEU A 76 0.62 12.64 11.76
C LEU A 76 -0.65 12.23 10.99
N THR A 77 -1.16 11.02 11.26
CA THR A 77 -2.29 10.48 10.50
C THR A 77 -3.64 10.99 11.03
N LYS A 78 -3.99 10.73 12.30
CA LYS A 78 -5.34 11.06 12.82
C LYS A 78 -5.54 12.55 13.09
N LYS A 79 -4.57 13.21 13.75
CA LYS A 79 -4.71 14.59 14.20
C LYS A 79 -4.42 15.60 13.10
N ARG A 80 -3.35 15.41 12.33
CA ARG A 80 -2.98 16.30 11.22
C ARG A 80 -3.63 15.93 9.89
N GLY A 81 -4.08 14.69 9.72
CA GLY A 81 -4.67 14.22 8.45
C GLY A 81 -3.66 14.13 7.31
N TRP A 82 -2.36 14.05 7.61
CA TRP A 82 -1.33 14.05 6.56
C TRP A 82 -1.27 12.71 5.85
N PRO A 83 -1.22 12.67 4.50
CA PRO A 83 -0.99 11.46 3.73
C PRO A 83 0.45 10.97 3.99
N THR A 84 0.60 10.15 5.03
CA THR A 84 1.89 9.75 5.58
C THR A 84 2.21 8.32 5.19
N THR A 85 3.41 8.10 4.67
CA THR A 85 4.00 6.77 4.48
C THR A 85 5.32 6.67 5.24
N ALA A 86 5.69 5.46 5.64
CA ALA A 86 6.91 5.21 6.39
C ALA A 86 7.84 4.19 5.68
N LEU A 87 9.14 4.45 5.77
CA LEU A 87 10.21 3.67 5.14
C LEU A 87 11.25 3.28 6.20
N GLU A 88 11.67 2.02 6.22
CA GLU A 88 12.82 1.57 7.03
C GLU A 88 14.02 1.37 6.12
N LEU A 89 15.19 1.89 6.50
CA LEU A 89 16.39 1.88 5.66
C LEU A 89 17.42 0.81 6.07
N GLY A 90 17.19 0.06 7.16
CA GLY A 90 17.96 -1.12 7.52
C GLY A 90 18.83 -0.96 8.79
N ASP A 91 19.60 -2.01 9.09
CA ASP A 91 20.37 -2.18 10.34
C ASP A 91 19.47 -2.01 11.58
N MET A 92 18.35 -2.73 11.54
CA MET A 92 17.38 -2.77 12.63
C MET A 92 17.92 -3.51 13.85
N VAL A 93 18.91 -4.39 13.68
CA VAL A 93 19.55 -5.12 14.77
C VAL A 93 21.06 -4.95 14.80
N ARG A 94 21.65 -5.05 15.99
CA ARG A 94 23.10 -4.84 16.17
C ARG A 94 23.96 -6.07 15.83
N ARG A 95 23.41 -7.29 15.92
CA ARG A 95 24.14 -8.57 15.84
C ARG A 95 23.24 -9.64 15.22
N SER A 96 23.83 -10.74 14.73
CA SER A 96 23.09 -11.96 14.35
C SER A 96 23.15 -12.99 15.50
N ARG A 97 22.29 -12.80 16.51
CA ARG A 97 22.12 -13.73 17.64
C ARG A 97 20.63 -14.04 17.83
N GLN A 98 20.29 -15.07 18.59
CA GLN A 98 18.89 -15.45 18.83
C GLN A 98 18.04 -14.30 19.38
N GLN A 99 18.56 -13.55 20.35
CA GLN A 99 17.89 -12.34 20.86
C GLN A 99 17.64 -11.30 19.75
N SER A 100 18.59 -11.13 18.83
CA SER A 100 18.43 -10.19 17.72
C SER A 100 17.38 -10.65 16.73
N LYS A 101 17.25 -11.96 16.48
CA LYS A 101 16.15 -12.52 15.67
C LYS A 101 14.80 -12.19 16.28
N VAL A 102 14.62 -12.44 17.58
CA VAL A 102 13.38 -12.09 18.30
C VAL A 102 13.09 -10.59 18.24
N LYS A 103 14.11 -9.75 18.46
CA LYS A 103 13.95 -8.28 18.34
C LYS A 103 13.53 -7.87 16.94
N PHE A 104 14.14 -8.46 15.91
CA PHE A 104 13.83 -8.19 14.53
C PHE A 104 12.39 -8.57 14.20
N GLU A 105 11.92 -9.75 14.63
CA GLU A 105 10.52 -10.19 14.48
C GLU A 105 9.53 -9.23 15.13
N ILE A 106 9.82 -8.77 16.36
CA ILE A 106 8.98 -7.78 17.05
C ILE A 106 8.95 -6.46 16.28
N MET A 107 10.09 -6.01 15.78
CA MET A 107 10.20 -4.78 15.00
C MET A 107 9.46 -4.88 13.67
N LEU A 108 9.53 -6.02 12.98
CA LEU A 108 8.77 -6.30 11.76
C LEU A 108 7.26 -6.26 12.02
N ALA A 109 6.80 -6.87 13.11
CA ALA A 109 5.40 -6.82 13.51
C ALA A 109 4.95 -5.38 13.77
N ALA A 110 5.74 -4.61 14.53
CA ALA A 110 5.43 -3.21 14.80
C ALA A 110 5.44 -2.34 13.53
N MET A 111 6.37 -2.57 12.61
CA MET A 111 6.40 -1.88 11.30
C MET A 111 5.12 -2.15 10.50
N LYS A 112 4.66 -3.41 10.48
CA LYS A 112 3.39 -3.80 9.85
C LYS A 112 2.22 -3.04 10.47
N ASP A 113 2.16 -2.98 11.81
CA ASP A 113 1.09 -2.28 12.54
C ASP A 113 1.12 -0.75 12.32
N MET A 114 2.32 -0.18 12.15
CA MET A 114 2.52 1.24 11.83
C MET A 114 2.32 1.57 10.34
N GLY A 115 2.09 0.58 9.48
CA GLY A 115 1.85 0.81 8.06
C GLY A 115 3.10 1.17 7.24
N TYR A 116 4.30 0.72 7.66
CA TYR A 116 5.51 0.86 6.85
C TYR A 116 5.33 0.18 5.49
N ARG A 117 5.83 0.82 4.43
CA ARG A 117 5.67 0.35 3.04
C ARG A 117 6.94 -0.24 2.45
N VAL A 118 8.10 0.15 2.97
CA VAL A 118 9.40 -0.30 2.48
C VAL A 118 10.28 -0.67 3.66
N MET A 119 11.06 -1.73 3.45
CA MET A 119 12.10 -2.15 4.37
C MET A 119 13.39 -2.45 3.60
N GLY A 120 14.44 -1.73 3.95
CA GLY A 120 15.82 -2.05 3.61
C GLY A 120 16.36 -3.14 4.54
N LEU A 121 17.28 -3.95 4.00
CA LEU A 121 18.02 -4.96 4.77
C LEU A 121 19.49 -4.53 4.86
N GLY A 122 20.01 -4.44 6.08
CA GLY A 122 21.41 -4.18 6.35
C GLY A 122 22.22 -5.48 6.51
N PRO A 123 23.55 -5.39 6.64
CA PRO A 123 24.42 -6.54 6.81
C PRO A 123 24.05 -7.45 7.99
N GLN A 124 23.46 -6.92 9.07
CA GLN A 124 23.07 -7.73 10.22
C GLN A 124 21.83 -8.58 9.94
N GLU A 125 20.85 -8.04 9.22
CA GLU A 125 19.64 -8.77 8.83
C GLU A 125 19.97 -9.90 7.84
N LEU A 126 20.85 -9.63 6.87
CA LEU A 126 21.26 -10.63 5.87
C LEU A 126 21.96 -11.84 6.49
N ARG A 127 22.53 -11.70 7.69
CA ARG A 127 23.18 -12.79 8.44
C ARG A 127 22.22 -13.70 9.20
N PHE A 128 20.90 -13.49 9.12
CA PHE A 128 19.94 -14.35 9.82
C PHE A 128 19.68 -15.69 9.14
N GLY A 129 20.02 -15.82 7.85
CA GLY A 129 19.93 -17.05 7.06
C GLY A 129 21.23 -17.45 6.34
N ALA A 130 22.35 -16.82 6.71
CA ALA A 130 23.70 -17.21 6.29
C ALA A 130 24.31 -18.22 7.27
#